data_AF-A0AA36J2A2-F1
#
_entry.id   AF-A0AA36J2A2-F1
#
_cell.length_a   1.000
_cell.length_b   1.000
_cell.length_c   1.000
_cell.angle_alpha   90.00
_cell.angle_beta   90.00
_cell.angle_gamma   90.00
#
_symmetry.space_group_name_H-M   'P 1'
#
loop_
_entity.id
_entity.type
_entity.pdbx_description
1 polymer ?
#
loop_
_entity_poly.entity_id
_entity_poly.type
_entity_poly.pdbx_seq_one_letter_code
_entity_poly.pdbx_strand_id
1 'polypeptide(L)'
;MFRFSAAVMGFAASVWMNPVLEQFDNIVTNVANSHRLQEECDVLSLILAKEQGPINFSEFKAVMLASLRSLVPKEWDSLHEQAWNWLWENVEHILQLQIGKPKYFESALNRFMRNLTEQDLVYLRKEVYVRFFLIAPAGQDYFKQSNTRLDFIADRVVDMTMDIFRAPRKLVEDISALGLRHVGYEVPVELFSPFVAAAVEVVRDMATDKAAAEGFNWALTLVAKILTRTCLEGSTIVMKAINTNQESVLRRAISIAPRAKRAMELLEIRVGTESISPFYWAVESGSLNSARAMIEDLLTIRADRDKYYFGADDLFGRHPEVIKKLCAEGPLLLPVLFDGLIWRSRTSHHGVRRVNYFIKHLLQSKEGKFNPCLEWLAEYGNPKLISHPAVSLLSDTVWHNLAIPYFILGRAYFLLTLLVFAASQSVVASVANHGEYSKAVNATVFSLRVFIYLGSMGRLLSRQFIRFANDLRLGRIVRVRGIVPVPEHLCDVQEACYLLLSLTLLLMCIFEPIWWCLNDMYGDFPHAGLFTTYCPAGIVWKDIYALLSAVVMLLYCGLITDLSIINMEISAFFLSCRRMLRQFALFLMATFFMTLSFALALTILTHQSDNYLPLRALTF
;
A
#
# COMPACT_ATOMS: atom_id res chain seq x y z
N MET A 1 -10.51 -14.42 -37.85
CA MET A 1 -10.44 -15.15 -39.13
C MET A 1 -10.01 -16.60 -38.97
N PHE A 2 -8.87 -16.92 -38.34
CA PHE A 2 -8.43 -18.33 -38.17
C PHE A 2 -9.52 -19.28 -37.67
N ARG A 3 -10.17 -18.96 -36.55
CA ARG A 3 -11.26 -19.76 -35.98
C ARG A 3 -12.46 -19.95 -36.92
N PHE A 4 -12.73 -18.96 -37.79
CA PHE A 4 -13.79 -19.06 -38.79
C PHE A 4 -13.40 -20.05 -39.90
N SER A 5 -12.20 -19.93 -40.47
CA SER A 5 -11.69 -20.88 -41.46
C SER A 5 -11.59 -22.30 -40.91
N ALA A 6 -11.16 -22.45 -39.66
CA ALA A 6 -11.11 -23.74 -38.96
C ALA A 6 -12.51 -24.38 -38.92
N ALA A 7 -13.54 -23.59 -38.58
CA ALA A 7 -14.91 -24.08 -38.53
C ALA A 7 -15.46 -24.49 -39.90
N VAL A 8 -15.20 -23.69 -40.93
CA VAL A 8 -15.60 -23.99 -42.32
C VAL A 8 -14.93 -25.26 -42.84
N MET A 9 -13.67 -25.51 -42.45
CA MET A 9 -12.91 -26.70 -42.85
C MET A 9 -13.19 -27.94 -41.98
N GLY A 10 -14.16 -27.88 -41.06
CA GLY A 10 -14.55 -29.02 -40.21
C GLY A 10 -13.70 -29.20 -38.94
N PHE A 11 -12.80 -28.28 -38.64
CA PHE A 11 -11.91 -28.32 -37.48
C PHE A 11 -12.41 -27.50 -36.27
N ALA A 12 -13.70 -27.13 -36.24
CA ALA A 12 -14.29 -26.33 -35.14
C ALA A 12 -14.09 -26.96 -33.76
N ALA A 13 -14.10 -28.29 -33.69
CA ALA A 13 -13.93 -29.05 -32.44
C ALA A 13 -12.47 -29.30 -32.06
N SER A 14 -11.50 -28.87 -32.89
CA SER A 14 -10.08 -29.10 -32.65
C SER A 14 -9.54 -28.14 -31.59
N VAL A 15 -9.39 -28.63 -30.36
CA VAL A 15 -8.95 -27.80 -29.22
C VAL A 15 -7.45 -27.46 -29.31
N TRP A 16 -6.63 -28.38 -29.84
CA TRP A 16 -5.17 -28.24 -29.89
C TRP A 16 -4.67 -27.12 -30.81
N MET A 17 -5.48 -26.66 -31.78
CA MET A 17 -5.11 -25.56 -32.68
C MET A 17 -5.13 -24.20 -31.96
N ASN A 18 -5.90 -24.05 -30.86
CA ASN A 18 -5.99 -22.77 -30.15
C ASN A 18 -4.67 -22.37 -29.46
N PRO A 19 -3.98 -23.26 -28.70
CA PRO A 19 -2.67 -22.95 -28.16
C PRO A 19 -1.62 -22.55 -29.20
N VAL A 20 -1.62 -23.21 -30.37
CA VAL A 20 -0.73 -22.86 -31.48
C VAL A 20 -1.03 -21.45 -31.99
N LEU A 21 -2.32 -21.12 -32.18
CA LEU A 21 -2.74 -19.80 -32.61
C LEU A 21 -2.38 -18.71 -31.59
N GLU A 22 -2.51 -18.98 -30.29
CA GLU A 22 -2.16 -18.04 -29.22
C GLU A 22 -0.66 -17.72 -29.20
N GLN A 23 0.21 -18.67 -29.54
CA GLN A 23 1.66 -18.45 -29.62
C GLN A 23 2.15 -18.05 -31.02
N PHE A 24 1.27 -18.08 -32.02
CA PHE A 24 1.65 -17.88 -33.42
C PHE A 24 2.28 -16.50 -33.66
N ASP A 25 1.78 -15.45 -33.01
CA ASP A 25 2.34 -14.10 -33.10
C ASP A 25 3.80 -14.04 -32.62
N ASN A 26 4.09 -14.71 -31.49
CA ASN A 26 5.46 -14.81 -30.98
C ASN A 26 6.35 -15.61 -31.92
N ILE A 27 5.86 -16.70 -32.51
CA ILE A 27 6.60 -17.52 -33.49
C ILE A 27 6.96 -16.69 -34.72
N VAL A 28 5.99 -15.97 -35.29
CA VAL A 28 6.16 -15.14 -36.48
C VAL A 28 7.13 -13.99 -36.21
N THR A 29 6.94 -13.27 -35.12
CA THR A 29 7.78 -12.11 -34.75
C THR A 29 9.25 -12.51 -34.55
N ASN A 30 9.49 -13.76 -34.15
CA ASN A 30 10.82 -14.27 -33.83
C ASN A 30 11.40 -15.21 -34.89
N VAL A 31 10.80 -15.34 -36.07
CA VAL A 31 11.26 -16.28 -37.12
C VAL A 31 12.72 -16.08 -37.53
N ALA A 32 13.20 -14.83 -37.51
CA ALA A 32 14.57 -14.50 -37.88
C ALA A 32 15.62 -14.95 -36.84
N ASN A 33 15.19 -15.27 -35.62
CA ASN A 33 16.06 -15.72 -34.53
C ASN A 33 15.81 -17.22 -34.26
N SER A 34 16.69 -18.06 -34.79
CA SER A 34 16.58 -19.53 -34.69
C SER A 34 16.51 -20.03 -33.24
N HIS A 35 17.27 -19.43 -32.32
CA HIS A 35 17.24 -19.79 -30.91
C HIS A 35 15.91 -19.46 -30.25
N ARG A 36 15.35 -18.28 -30.58
CA ARG A 36 14.07 -17.82 -30.05
C ARG A 36 12.91 -18.65 -30.61
N LEU A 37 12.95 -18.96 -31.90
CA LEU A 37 11.97 -19.84 -32.55
C LEU A 37 11.98 -21.24 -31.92
N GLN A 38 13.17 -21.81 -31.69
CA GLN A 38 13.31 -23.11 -31.02
C GLN A 38 12.70 -23.09 -29.61
N GLU A 39 12.95 -22.04 -28.82
CA GLU A 39 12.39 -21.90 -27.48
C GLU A 39 10.85 -21.82 -27.50
N GLU A 40 10.26 -21.02 -28.39
CA GLU A 40 8.80 -20.94 -28.53
C GLU A 40 8.21 -22.30 -28.94
N CYS A 41 8.87 -23.03 -29.84
CA CYS A 41 8.46 -24.39 -30.22
C CYS A 41 8.62 -25.40 -29.07
N ASP A 42 9.70 -25.31 -28.27
CA ASP A 42 9.93 -26.17 -27.11
C ASP A 42 8.82 -25.95 -26.05
N VAL A 43 8.46 -24.69 -25.78
CA VAL A 43 7.33 -24.34 -24.88
C VAL A 43 6.00 -24.78 -25.47
N LEU A 44 5.77 -24.57 -26.77
CA LEU A 44 4.56 -25.03 -27.45
C LEU A 44 4.40 -26.55 -27.36
N SER A 45 5.51 -27.30 -27.49
CA SER A 45 5.49 -28.76 -27.37
C SER A 45 5.01 -29.24 -25.98
N LEU A 46 5.37 -28.52 -24.91
CA LEU A 46 4.90 -28.79 -23.54
C LEU A 46 3.40 -28.53 -23.39
N ILE A 47 2.91 -27.46 -24.04
CA ILE A 47 1.49 -27.12 -24.00
C ILE A 47 0.69 -28.15 -24.80
N LEU A 48 1.12 -28.45 -26.02
CA LEU A 48 0.51 -29.45 -26.89
C LEU A 48 0.51 -30.85 -26.29
N ALA A 49 1.54 -31.20 -25.51
CA ALA A 49 1.59 -32.47 -24.81
C ALA A 49 0.39 -32.67 -23.86
N LYS A 50 -0.28 -31.62 -23.41
CA LYS A 50 -1.45 -31.70 -22.52
C LYS A 50 -2.77 -31.86 -23.25
N GLU A 51 -2.80 -31.50 -24.52
CA GLU A 51 -4.01 -31.62 -25.33
C GLU A 51 -4.36 -33.09 -25.57
N GLN A 52 -5.66 -33.35 -25.71
CA GLN A 52 -6.19 -34.68 -26.01
C GLN A 52 -6.53 -34.77 -27.49
N GLY A 53 -6.15 -35.89 -28.12
CA GLY A 53 -6.45 -36.19 -29.52
C GLY A 53 -5.21 -36.23 -30.41
N PRO A 54 -5.36 -36.70 -31.66
CA PRO A 54 -4.29 -36.69 -32.64
C PRO A 54 -3.96 -35.25 -33.05
N ILE A 55 -2.68 -34.90 -32.98
CA ILE A 55 -2.18 -33.59 -33.44
C ILE A 55 -1.67 -33.78 -34.86
N ASN A 56 -2.23 -33.02 -35.79
CA ASN A 56 -1.82 -33.04 -37.19
C ASN A 56 -1.46 -31.63 -37.67
N PHE A 57 -0.17 -31.33 -37.69
CA PHE A 57 0.35 -30.00 -38.06
C PHE A 57 -0.01 -29.58 -39.49
N SER A 58 -0.23 -30.54 -40.40
CA SER A 58 -0.68 -30.24 -41.77
C SER A 58 -2.08 -29.61 -41.82
N GLU A 59 -2.96 -29.95 -40.87
CA GLU A 59 -4.31 -29.35 -40.77
C GLU A 59 -4.20 -27.89 -40.34
N PHE A 60 -3.33 -27.58 -39.37
CA PHE A 60 -3.09 -26.20 -38.96
C PHE A 60 -2.53 -25.35 -40.11
N LYS A 61 -1.58 -25.90 -40.88
CA LYS A 61 -1.03 -25.27 -42.10
C LYS A 61 -2.14 -24.85 -43.06
N ALA A 62 -3.06 -25.77 -43.35
CA ALA A 62 -4.15 -25.54 -44.31
C ALA A 62 -5.09 -24.43 -43.82
N VAL A 63 -5.48 -24.45 -42.54
CA VAL A 63 -6.34 -23.42 -41.94
C VAL A 63 -5.63 -22.07 -41.88
N MET A 64 -4.35 -22.05 -41.52
CA MET A 64 -3.51 -20.85 -41.46
C MET A 64 -3.46 -20.16 -42.83
N LEU A 65 -3.08 -20.89 -43.89
CA LEU A 65 -2.98 -20.34 -45.25
C LEU A 65 -4.34 -19.84 -45.77
N ALA A 66 -5.42 -20.61 -45.56
CA ALA A 66 -6.76 -20.18 -45.95
C ALA A 66 -7.18 -18.87 -45.25
N SER A 67 -6.80 -18.72 -43.97
CA SER A 67 -7.12 -17.54 -43.17
C SER A 67 -6.33 -16.31 -43.60
N LEU A 68 -5.04 -16.47 -43.88
CA LEU A 68 -4.18 -15.38 -44.34
C LEU A 68 -4.59 -14.90 -45.73
N ARG A 69 -4.87 -15.82 -46.67
CA ARG A 69 -5.42 -15.50 -48.00
C ARG A 69 -6.72 -14.70 -47.92
N SER A 70 -7.60 -15.06 -46.97
CA SER A 70 -8.88 -14.38 -46.78
C SER A 70 -8.75 -12.98 -46.18
N LEU A 71 -7.68 -12.70 -45.43
CA LEU A 71 -7.43 -11.41 -44.80
C LEU A 71 -6.88 -10.37 -45.78
N VAL A 72 -6.03 -10.80 -46.73
CA VAL A 72 -5.35 -9.91 -47.69
C VAL A 72 -5.49 -10.40 -49.14
N PRO A 73 -6.72 -10.64 -49.66
CA PRO A 73 -6.92 -11.28 -50.97
C PRO A 73 -6.41 -10.45 -52.15
N LYS A 74 -6.29 -9.12 -51.99
CA LYS A 74 -5.82 -8.21 -53.05
C LYS A 74 -4.29 -8.15 -53.14
N GLU A 75 -3.60 -8.44 -52.06
CA GLU A 75 -2.13 -8.34 -51.93
C GLU A 75 -1.45 -9.71 -51.89
N TRP A 76 -2.22 -10.78 -51.68
CA TRP A 76 -1.71 -12.14 -51.65
C TRP A 76 -1.19 -12.58 -53.02
N ASP A 77 0.09 -12.95 -53.07
CA ASP A 77 0.76 -13.49 -54.25
C ASP A 77 1.48 -14.82 -53.95
N SER A 78 2.18 -15.36 -54.94
CA SER A 78 2.95 -16.59 -54.79
C SER A 78 4.11 -16.48 -53.80
N LEU A 79 4.66 -15.27 -53.60
CA LEU A 79 5.78 -15.05 -52.68
C LEU A 79 5.32 -15.09 -51.23
N HIS A 80 4.18 -14.47 -50.92
CA HIS A 80 3.55 -14.59 -49.60
C HIS A 80 3.30 -16.06 -49.25
N GLU A 81 2.76 -16.82 -50.21
CA GLU A 81 2.47 -18.23 -50.02
C GLU A 81 3.72 -19.07 -49.76
N GLN A 82 4.80 -18.84 -50.52
CA GLN A 82 6.08 -19.50 -50.28
C GLN A 82 6.66 -19.15 -48.91
N ALA A 83 6.62 -17.89 -48.50
CA ALA A 83 7.14 -17.44 -47.21
C ALA A 83 6.41 -18.09 -46.02
N TRP A 84 5.07 -18.12 -46.05
CA TRP A 84 4.28 -18.74 -44.99
C TRP A 84 4.40 -20.26 -44.95
N ASN A 85 4.53 -20.91 -46.12
CA ASN A 85 4.83 -22.34 -46.18
C ASN A 85 6.20 -22.64 -45.57
N TRP A 86 7.23 -21.89 -45.94
CA TRP A 86 8.57 -22.05 -45.39
C TRP A 86 8.59 -21.87 -43.87
N LEU A 87 7.93 -20.83 -43.35
CA LEU A 87 7.82 -20.61 -41.90
C LEU A 87 7.24 -21.84 -41.21
N TRP A 88 6.07 -22.30 -41.67
CA TRP A 88 5.36 -23.38 -41.01
C TRP A 88 6.09 -24.72 -41.14
N GLU A 89 6.72 -25.02 -42.27
CA GLU A 89 7.50 -26.25 -42.45
C GLU A 89 8.66 -26.34 -41.46
N ASN A 90 9.32 -25.21 -41.14
CA ASN A 90 10.36 -25.16 -40.12
C ASN A 90 9.78 -25.39 -38.70
N VAL A 91 8.67 -24.73 -38.38
CA VAL A 91 7.97 -24.91 -37.09
C VAL A 91 7.50 -26.35 -36.92
N GLU A 92 6.86 -26.90 -37.94
CA GLU A 92 6.37 -28.28 -37.98
C GLU A 92 7.52 -29.27 -37.80
N HIS A 93 8.65 -29.08 -38.48
CA HIS A 93 9.82 -29.93 -38.32
C HIS A 93 10.31 -29.96 -36.86
N ILE A 94 10.41 -28.80 -36.21
CA ILE A 94 10.83 -28.71 -34.81
C ILE A 94 9.81 -29.39 -33.88
N LEU A 95 8.51 -29.13 -34.07
CA LEU A 95 7.46 -29.70 -33.23
C LEU A 95 7.33 -31.22 -33.39
N GLN A 96 7.48 -31.74 -34.61
CA GLN A 96 7.48 -33.18 -34.88
C GLN A 96 8.64 -33.89 -34.17
N LEU A 97 9.80 -33.24 -34.01
CA LEU A 97 10.91 -33.79 -33.25
C LEU A 97 10.64 -33.84 -31.73
N GLN A 98 9.72 -33.02 -31.21
CA GLN A 98 9.41 -32.94 -29.78
C GLN A 98 8.12 -33.65 -29.39
N ILE A 99 7.25 -34.00 -30.34
CA ILE A 99 5.95 -34.58 -30.01
C ILE A 99 6.10 -35.90 -29.22
N GLY A 100 5.31 -36.05 -28.17
CA GLY A 100 5.35 -37.23 -27.27
C GLY A 100 6.49 -37.26 -26.26
N LYS A 101 7.63 -36.59 -26.52
CA LYS A 101 8.78 -36.57 -25.59
C LYS A 101 8.46 -35.94 -24.24
N PRO A 102 7.75 -34.79 -24.13
CA PRO A 102 7.44 -34.17 -22.84
C PRO A 102 6.68 -35.10 -21.88
N LYS A 103 5.67 -35.83 -22.38
CA LYS A 103 4.91 -36.81 -21.57
C LYS A 103 5.80 -37.97 -21.09
N TYR A 104 6.69 -38.45 -21.96
CA TYR A 104 7.63 -39.51 -21.63
C TYR A 104 8.63 -39.06 -20.56
N PHE A 105 9.24 -37.89 -20.74
CA PHE A 105 10.18 -37.28 -19.79
C PHE A 105 9.52 -36.96 -18.45
N GLU A 106 8.32 -36.39 -18.46
CA GLU A 106 7.57 -36.09 -17.22
C GLU A 106 7.33 -37.36 -16.40
N SER A 107 6.95 -38.47 -17.04
CA SER A 107 6.72 -39.74 -16.33
C SER A 107 8.01 -40.33 -15.77
N ALA A 108 9.10 -40.33 -16.55
CA ALA A 108 10.40 -40.83 -16.11
C ALA A 108 10.96 -40.00 -14.95
N LEU A 109 10.89 -38.66 -15.06
CA LEU A 109 11.39 -37.74 -14.05
C LEU A 109 10.56 -37.80 -12.76
N ASN A 110 9.22 -37.86 -12.85
CA ASN A 110 8.36 -38.06 -11.67
C ASN A 110 8.71 -39.35 -10.92
N ARG A 111 9.03 -40.44 -11.64
CA ARG A 111 9.41 -41.72 -11.03
C ARG A 111 10.77 -41.63 -10.35
N PHE A 112 11.74 -41.00 -11.00
CA PHE A 112 13.05 -40.74 -10.42
C PHE A 112 12.92 -39.92 -9.12
N MET A 113 12.22 -38.79 -9.18
CA MET A 113 12.04 -37.90 -8.02
C MET A 113 11.34 -38.56 -6.83
N ARG A 114 10.36 -39.45 -7.06
CA ARG A 114 9.67 -40.19 -6.00
C ARG A 114 10.55 -41.26 -5.32
N ASN A 115 11.59 -41.72 -6.01
CA ASN A 115 12.48 -42.76 -5.50
C ASN A 115 13.69 -42.19 -4.74
N LEU A 116 13.91 -40.88 -4.76
CA LEU A 116 14.99 -40.23 -4.02
C LEU A 116 14.69 -40.22 -2.52
N THR A 117 15.65 -40.66 -1.72
CA THR A 117 15.61 -40.53 -0.25
C THR A 117 16.11 -39.14 0.19
N GLU A 118 15.87 -38.78 1.45
CA GLU A 118 16.42 -37.52 2.00
C GLU A 118 17.95 -37.47 1.94
N GLN A 119 18.63 -38.62 2.07
CA GLN A 119 20.09 -38.70 1.93
C GLN A 119 20.54 -38.40 0.50
N ASP A 120 19.80 -38.89 -0.49
CA ASP A 120 20.08 -38.62 -1.91
C ASP A 120 19.87 -37.14 -2.25
N LEU A 121 18.84 -36.50 -1.67
CA LEU A 121 18.60 -35.07 -1.83
C LEU A 121 19.72 -34.23 -1.21
N VAL A 122 20.21 -34.60 -0.03
CA VAL A 122 21.37 -33.93 0.60
C VAL A 122 22.63 -34.09 -0.25
N TYR A 123 22.84 -35.26 -0.85
CA TYR A 123 23.95 -35.49 -1.77
C TYR A 123 23.82 -34.60 -3.01
N LEU A 124 22.66 -34.62 -3.68
CA LEU A 124 22.36 -33.79 -4.86
C LEU A 124 22.61 -32.30 -4.58
N ARG A 125 22.03 -31.76 -3.49
CA ARG A 125 22.16 -30.34 -3.11
C ARG A 125 23.62 -29.91 -3.00
N LYS A 126 24.48 -30.73 -2.42
CA LYS A 126 25.91 -30.41 -2.22
C LYS A 126 26.72 -30.64 -3.48
N GLU A 127 26.56 -31.79 -4.11
CA GLU A 127 27.41 -32.24 -5.21
C GLU A 127 27.26 -31.35 -6.45
N VAL A 128 26.06 -30.81 -6.69
CA VAL A 128 25.81 -29.86 -7.79
C VAL A 128 26.71 -28.63 -7.68
N TYR A 129 26.83 -28.03 -6.49
CA TYR A 129 27.70 -26.87 -6.29
C TYR A 129 29.18 -27.23 -6.32
N VAL A 130 29.56 -28.38 -5.75
CA VAL A 130 30.95 -28.87 -5.81
C VAL A 130 31.40 -28.97 -7.26
N ARG A 131 30.62 -29.64 -8.11
CA ARG A 131 30.95 -29.78 -9.54
C ARG A 131 30.87 -28.46 -10.29
N PHE A 132 29.84 -27.65 -10.03
CA PHE A 132 29.72 -26.34 -10.66
C PHE A 132 30.93 -25.45 -10.38
N PHE A 133 31.42 -25.41 -9.14
CA PHE A 133 32.59 -24.61 -8.77
C PHE A 133 33.91 -25.17 -9.30
N LEU A 134 33.97 -26.47 -9.62
CA LEU A 134 35.10 -27.05 -10.34
C LEU A 134 35.09 -26.64 -11.83
N ILE A 135 33.93 -26.63 -12.47
CA ILE A 135 33.77 -26.26 -13.89
C ILE A 135 33.92 -24.74 -14.08
N ALA A 136 33.30 -23.95 -13.21
CA ALA A 136 33.28 -22.50 -13.26
C ALA A 136 33.62 -21.89 -11.88
N PRO A 137 34.92 -21.77 -11.52
CA PRO A 137 35.35 -21.21 -10.24
C PRO A 137 34.83 -19.80 -9.96
N ALA A 138 34.67 -18.98 -11.01
CA ALA A 138 34.09 -17.64 -10.92
C ALA A 138 32.67 -17.61 -10.35
N GLY A 139 31.94 -18.73 -10.43
CA GLY A 139 30.62 -18.87 -9.83
C GLY A 139 30.64 -18.71 -8.30
N GLN A 140 31.74 -19.06 -7.62
CA GLN A 140 31.83 -18.96 -6.16
C GLN A 140 31.55 -17.56 -5.62
N ASP A 141 31.90 -16.51 -6.38
CA ASP A 141 31.68 -15.13 -5.96
C ASP A 141 30.20 -14.76 -5.88
N TYR A 142 29.34 -15.38 -6.69
CA TYR A 142 27.91 -15.15 -6.73
C TYR A 142 27.12 -16.01 -5.73
N PHE A 143 27.74 -17.07 -5.21
CA PHE A 143 27.12 -18.03 -4.28
C PHE A 143 27.67 -17.92 -2.84
N LYS A 144 28.05 -16.70 -2.40
CA LYS A 144 28.43 -16.38 -1.00
C LYS A 144 27.21 -16.33 -0.07
N GLN A 145 26.50 -17.44 0.04
CA GLN A 145 25.27 -17.58 0.81
C GLN A 145 25.41 -18.69 1.87
N SER A 146 24.49 -18.74 2.84
CA SER A 146 24.46 -19.85 3.80
C SER A 146 24.15 -21.17 3.10
N ASN A 147 24.65 -22.29 3.63
CA ASN A 147 24.36 -23.63 3.09
C ASN A 147 22.86 -23.88 2.98
N THR A 148 22.06 -23.44 3.96
CA THR A 148 20.59 -23.55 3.92
C THR A 148 19.98 -22.81 2.72
N ARG A 149 20.56 -21.68 2.31
CA ARG A 149 20.10 -20.94 1.13
C ARG A 149 20.52 -21.64 -0.16
N LEU A 150 21.71 -22.23 -0.20
CA LEU A 150 22.17 -23.05 -1.33
C LEU A 150 21.30 -24.30 -1.51
N ASP A 151 20.96 -24.98 -0.43
CA ASP A 151 20.04 -26.12 -0.41
C ASP A 151 18.67 -25.72 -0.97
N PHE A 152 18.12 -24.59 -0.51
CA PHE A 152 16.87 -24.03 -1.04
C PHE A 152 16.95 -23.74 -2.54
N ILE A 153 18.05 -23.17 -3.03
CA ILE A 153 18.22 -22.88 -4.47
C ILE A 153 18.29 -24.18 -5.27
N ALA A 154 19.00 -25.20 -4.78
CA ALA A 154 19.10 -26.49 -5.44
C ALA A 154 17.71 -27.18 -5.51
N ASP A 155 16.95 -27.15 -4.42
CA ASP A 155 15.56 -27.65 -4.41
C ASP A 155 14.70 -26.91 -5.43
N ARG A 156 14.83 -25.59 -5.52
CA ARG A 156 14.09 -24.80 -6.51
C ARG A 156 14.46 -25.10 -7.94
N VAL A 157 15.74 -25.34 -8.24
CA VAL A 157 16.18 -25.76 -9.56
C VAL A 157 15.51 -27.08 -9.94
N VAL A 158 15.49 -28.04 -9.02
CA VAL A 158 14.86 -29.35 -9.24
C VAL A 158 13.34 -29.22 -9.39
N ASP A 159 12.67 -28.44 -8.54
CA ASP A 159 11.24 -28.13 -8.65
C ASP A 159 10.89 -27.55 -10.04
N MET A 160 11.68 -26.58 -10.52
CA MET A 160 11.47 -25.97 -11.84
C MET A 160 11.54 -26.98 -12.98
N THR A 161 12.41 -27.99 -12.90
CA THR A 161 12.48 -29.05 -13.92
C THR A 161 11.23 -29.93 -13.96
N MET A 162 10.50 -30.05 -12.85
CA MET A 162 9.22 -30.76 -12.80
C MET A 162 8.05 -29.84 -13.19
N ASP A 163 8.06 -28.62 -12.69
CA ASP A 163 6.96 -27.67 -12.88
C ASP A 163 6.84 -27.21 -14.33
N ILE A 164 7.91 -27.28 -15.13
CA ILE A 164 7.88 -26.90 -16.55
C ILE A 164 6.94 -27.81 -17.35
N PHE A 165 6.84 -29.09 -16.98
CA PHE A 165 5.89 -30.04 -17.57
C PHE A 165 4.47 -29.80 -17.03
N ARG A 166 4.34 -29.53 -15.73
CA ARG A 166 3.03 -29.37 -15.05
C ARG A 166 2.32 -28.07 -15.38
N ALA A 167 3.03 -26.97 -15.57
CA ALA A 167 2.46 -25.64 -15.82
C ALA A 167 3.40 -24.74 -16.65
N PRO A 168 3.65 -25.05 -17.94
CA PRO A 168 4.68 -24.40 -18.75
C PRO A 168 4.49 -22.89 -18.87
N ARG A 169 3.26 -22.41 -19.11
CA ARG A 169 2.99 -20.96 -19.25
C ARG A 169 3.36 -20.18 -17.99
N LYS A 170 2.84 -20.64 -16.85
CA LYS A 170 3.13 -20.01 -15.55
C LYS A 170 4.62 -20.07 -15.23
N LEU A 171 5.28 -21.20 -15.49
CA LEU A 171 6.69 -21.30 -15.20
C LEU A 171 7.54 -20.40 -16.12
N VAL A 172 7.17 -20.23 -17.39
CA VAL A 172 7.85 -19.25 -18.27
C VAL A 172 7.74 -17.84 -17.73
N GLU A 173 6.58 -17.43 -17.20
CA GLU A 173 6.39 -16.15 -16.50
C GLU A 173 7.28 -16.05 -15.25
N ASP A 174 7.24 -17.06 -14.38
CA ASP A 174 8.03 -17.12 -13.15
C ASP A 174 9.55 -17.07 -13.43
N ILE A 175 10.01 -17.80 -14.45
CA ILE A 175 11.41 -17.81 -14.90
C ILE A 175 11.80 -16.45 -15.49
N SER A 176 10.92 -15.81 -16.28
CA SER A 176 11.20 -14.49 -16.85
C SER A 176 11.30 -13.43 -15.75
N ALA A 177 10.40 -13.46 -14.76
CA ALA A 177 10.47 -12.60 -13.58
C ALA A 177 11.76 -12.83 -12.78
N LEU A 178 12.19 -14.08 -12.63
CA LEU A 178 13.45 -14.43 -12.00
C LEU A 178 14.66 -13.93 -12.80
N GLY A 179 14.62 -14.04 -14.12
CA GLY A 179 15.64 -13.54 -15.04
C GLY A 179 15.83 -12.03 -14.90
N LEU A 180 14.75 -11.25 -14.83
CA LEU A 180 14.82 -9.80 -14.59
C LEU A 180 15.50 -9.44 -13.26
N ARG A 181 15.32 -10.26 -12.21
CA ARG A 181 16.07 -10.08 -10.96
C ARG A 181 17.55 -10.43 -11.10
N HIS A 182 17.88 -11.47 -11.88
CA HIS A 182 19.26 -11.85 -12.16
C HIS A 182 20.01 -10.73 -12.89
N VAL A 183 19.35 -10.01 -13.81
CA VAL A 183 19.91 -8.79 -14.41
C VAL A 183 20.28 -7.78 -13.33
N GLY A 184 19.35 -7.52 -12.41
CA GLY A 184 19.56 -6.57 -11.33
C GLY A 184 20.67 -6.95 -10.35
N TYR A 185 21.01 -8.24 -10.26
CA TYR A 185 22.14 -8.76 -9.48
C TYR A 185 23.44 -8.91 -10.30
N GLU A 186 23.42 -8.54 -11.58
CA GLU A 186 24.55 -8.67 -12.50
C GLU A 186 25.04 -10.11 -12.68
N VAL A 187 24.15 -11.09 -12.64
CA VAL A 187 24.55 -12.50 -12.82
C VAL A 187 25.03 -12.72 -14.27
N PRO A 188 26.28 -13.17 -14.49
CA PRO A 188 26.80 -13.43 -15.83
C PRO A 188 26.07 -14.61 -16.48
N VAL A 189 25.63 -14.42 -17.72
CA VAL A 189 24.88 -15.44 -18.46
C VAL A 189 25.73 -16.65 -18.80
N GLU A 190 27.05 -16.49 -18.82
CA GLU A 190 28.04 -17.53 -19.08
C GLU A 190 28.05 -18.60 -17.97
N LEU A 191 27.56 -18.29 -16.77
CA LEU A 191 27.50 -19.24 -15.66
C LEU A 191 26.33 -20.23 -15.75
N PHE A 192 25.28 -19.93 -16.53
CA PHE A 192 24.11 -20.80 -16.62
C PHE A 192 24.44 -22.15 -17.28
N SER A 193 25.18 -22.16 -18.39
CA SER A 193 25.52 -23.41 -19.08
C SER A 193 26.40 -24.35 -18.25
N PRO A 194 27.47 -23.88 -17.58
CA PRO A 194 28.24 -24.70 -16.64
C PRO A 194 27.40 -25.23 -15.47
N PHE A 195 26.46 -24.43 -14.95
CA PHE A 195 25.58 -24.87 -13.87
C PHE A 195 24.63 -25.99 -14.31
N VAL A 196 24.04 -25.86 -15.50
CA VAL A 196 23.22 -26.92 -16.12
C VAL A 196 24.04 -28.20 -16.29
N ALA A 197 25.26 -28.09 -16.82
CA ALA A 197 26.14 -29.25 -17.04
C ALA A 197 26.44 -29.97 -15.72
N ALA A 198 26.83 -29.22 -14.67
CA ALA A 198 27.07 -29.78 -13.34
C ALA A 198 25.84 -30.50 -12.79
N ALA A 199 24.67 -29.85 -12.82
CA ALA A 199 23.43 -30.42 -12.30
C ALA A 199 23.02 -31.70 -13.04
N VAL A 200 23.13 -31.70 -14.36
CA VAL A 200 22.80 -32.85 -15.21
C VAL A 200 23.75 -34.01 -14.98
N GLU A 201 25.04 -33.77 -14.79
CA GLU A 201 25.99 -34.84 -14.47
C GLU A 201 25.69 -35.51 -13.14
N VAL A 202 25.36 -34.74 -12.09
CA VAL A 202 24.98 -35.33 -10.79
C VAL A 202 23.72 -36.18 -10.93
N VAL A 203 22.69 -35.68 -11.61
CA VAL A 203 21.47 -36.45 -11.84
C VAL A 203 21.74 -37.69 -12.70
N ARG A 204 22.63 -37.61 -13.69
CA ARG A 204 23.01 -38.76 -14.53
C ARG A 204 23.70 -39.86 -13.73
N ASP A 205 24.52 -39.50 -12.75
CA ASP A 205 25.18 -40.47 -11.87
C ASP A 205 24.21 -41.14 -10.90
N MET A 206 23.13 -40.43 -10.52
CA MET A 206 22.10 -40.93 -9.62
C MET A 206 20.97 -41.70 -10.34
N ALA A 207 20.67 -41.34 -11.59
CA ALA A 207 19.55 -41.88 -12.34
C ALA A 207 19.90 -43.24 -12.97
N THR A 208 19.11 -44.26 -12.67
CA THR A 208 19.18 -45.57 -13.33
C THR A 208 18.51 -45.57 -14.71
N ASP A 209 17.49 -44.72 -14.90
CA ASP A 209 16.77 -44.54 -16.15
C ASP A 209 17.37 -43.41 -16.99
N LYS A 210 17.87 -43.75 -18.18
CA LYS A 210 18.41 -42.76 -19.14
C LYS A 210 17.37 -41.70 -19.51
N ALA A 211 16.09 -42.05 -19.58
CA ALA A 211 15.03 -41.12 -19.90
C ALA A 211 14.81 -40.07 -18.81
N ALA A 212 15.04 -40.40 -17.55
CA ALA A 212 14.96 -39.45 -16.45
C ALA A 212 16.11 -38.42 -16.53
N ALA A 213 17.34 -38.88 -16.79
CA ALA A 213 18.49 -38.00 -16.97
C ALA A 213 18.36 -37.10 -18.22
N GLU A 214 17.89 -37.65 -19.34
CA GLU A 214 17.61 -36.89 -20.56
C GLU A 214 16.45 -35.88 -20.37
N GLY A 215 15.39 -36.29 -19.68
CA GLY A 215 14.26 -35.42 -19.35
C GLY A 215 14.66 -34.26 -18.44
N PHE A 216 15.48 -34.54 -17.42
CA PHE A 216 16.05 -33.51 -16.54
C PHE A 216 16.93 -32.53 -17.32
N ASN A 217 17.82 -33.04 -18.18
CA ASN A 217 18.67 -32.22 -19.03
C ASN A 217 17.86 -31.33 -19.97
N TRP A 218 16.85 -31.88 -20.65
CA TRP A 218 16.00 -31.13 -21.56
C TRP A 218 15.25 -30.01 -20.83
N ALA A 219 14.62 -30.33 -19.71
CA ALA A 219 13.87 -29.37 -18.89
C ALA A 219 14.77 -28.26 -18.36
N LEU A 220 15.90 -28.60 -17.73
CA LEU A 220 16.81 -27.63 -17.14
C LEU A 220 17.48 -26.76 -18.21
N THR A 221 17.80 -27.33 -19.37
CA THR A 221 18.30 -26.57 -20.52
C THR A 221 17.27 -25.55 -21.01
N LEU A 222 16.00 -25.92 -21.09
CA LEU A 222 14.93 -24.98 -21.46
C LEU A 222 14.78 -23.85 -20.44
N VAL A 223 14.79 -24.18 -19.14
CA VAL A 223 14.79 -23.18 -18.06
C VAL A 223 15.96 -22.22 -18.21
N ALA A 224 17.17 -22.74 -18.42
CA ALA A 224 18.38 -21.93 -18.60
C ALA A 224 18.31 -21.05 -19.87
N LYS A 225 17.77 -21.55 -20.98
CA LYS A 225 17.57 -20.74 -22.20
C LYS A 225 16.66 -19.55 -21.94
N ILE A 226 15.51 -19.77 -21.29
CA ILE A 226 14.54 -18.71 -20.95
C ILE A 226 15.18 -17.68 -20.00
N LEU A 227 15.94 -18.13 -19.00
CA LEU A 227 16.70 -17.25 -18.10
C LEU A 227 17.73 -16.43 -18.86
N THR A 228 18.59 -17.06 -19.64
CA THR A 228 19.65 -16.39 -20.41
C THR A 228 19.05 -15.35 -21.35
N ARG A 229 17.99 -15.68 -22.10
CA ARG A 229 17.28 -14.74 -22.96
C ARG A 229 16.80 -13.54 -22.15
N THR A 230 16.12 -13.80 -21.04
CA THR A 230 15.55 -12.73 -20.22
C THR A 230 16.63 -11.84 -19.60
N CYS A 231 17.78 -12.43 -19.23
CA CYS A 231 18.93 -11.68 -18.76
C CYS A 231 19.52 -10.81 -19.87
N LEU A 232 19.66 -11.33 -21.09
CA LEU A 232 20.20 -10.57 -22.23
C LEU A 232 19.28 -9.41 -22.64
N GLU A 233 17.98 -9.66 -22.75
CA GLU A 233 16.98 -8.63 -23.11
C GLU A 233 16.82 -7.60 -21.98
N GLY A 234 16.87 -8.02 -20.72
CA GLY A 234 16.74 -7.13 -19.56
C GLY A 234 18.01 -6.35 -19.22
N SER A 235 19.19 -6.78 -19.67
CA SER A 235 20.50 -6.16 -19.39
C SER A 235 20.74 -4.86 -20.15
N THR A 236 19.85 -3.89 -19.97
CA THR A 236 19.99 -2.56 -20.55
C THR A 236 21.19 -1.81 -19.96
N ILE A 237 21.69 -0.84 -20.72
CA ILE A 237 22.73 0.09 -20.28
C ILE A 237 22.36 0.82 -18.98
N VAL A 238 21.06 1.09 -18.78
CA VAL A 238 20.54 1.71 -17.54
C VAL A 238 20.70 0.74 -16.38
N MET A 239 20.29 -0.52 -16.55
CA MET A 239 20.36 -1.52 -15.48
C MET A 239 21.81 -1.79 -15.05
N LYS A 240 22.73 -1.89 -16.01
CA LYS A 240 24.17 -2.02 -15.73
C LYS A 240 24.73 -0.80 -14.98
N ALA A 241 24.27 0.40 -15.32
CA ALA A 241 24.71 1.61 -14.62
C ALA A 241 24.22 1.66 -13.16
N ILE A 242 23.05 1.10 -12.85
CA ILE A 242 22.51 1.06 -11.47
C ILE A 242 23.46 0.32 -10.54
N ASN A 243 23.99 -0.83 -10.97
CA ASN A 243 24.86 -1.68 -10.14
C ASN A 243 26.17 -0.98 -9.73
N THR A 244 26.65 -0.02 -10.54
CA THR A 244 27.82 0.81 -10.19
C THR A 244 27.52 1.87 -9.13
N ASN A 245 26.25 2.21 -8.91
CA ASN A 245 25.77 3.28 -8.04
C ASN A 245 26.49 4.65 -8.25
N GLN A 246 26.94 4.90 -9.48
CA GLN A 246 27.61 6.14 -9.87
C GLN A 246 26.69 7.00 -10.75
N GLU A 247 26.43 8.21 -10.28
CA GLU A 247 25.57 9.17 -10.96
C GLU A 247 26.06 9.51 -12.38
N SER A 248 27.38 9.67 -12.55
CA SER A 248 27.99 10.02 -13.83
C SER A 248 27.80 8.93 -14.89
N VAL A 249 27.95 7.67 -14.50
CA VAL A 249 27.76 6.49 -15.36
C VAL A 249 26.29 6.39 -15.78
N LEU A 250 25.38 6.54 -14.82
CA LEU A 250 23.95 6.50 -15.10
C LEU A 250 23.50 7.64 -16.02
N ARG A 251 23.94 8.88 -15.79
CA ARG A 251 23.63 10.01 -16.68
C ARG A 251 24.13 9.76 -18.10
N ARG A 252 25.30 9.13 -18.26
CA ARG A 252 25.82 8.73 -19.58
C ARG A 252 25.01 7.60 -20.21
N ALA A 253 24.53 6.63 -19.44
CA ALA A 253 23.66 5.57 -19.95
C ALA A 253 22.32 6.14 -20.46
N ILE A 254 21.68 6.99 -19.67
CA ILE A 254 20.40 7.63 -20.03
C ILE A 254 20.55 8.57 -21.23
N SER A 255 21.74 9.18 -21.41
CA SER A 255 21.93 10.15 -22.49
C SER A 255 21.83 9.54 -23.89
N ILE A 256 22.08 8.22 -24.01
CA ILE A 256 21.95 7.45 -25.25
C ILE A 256 20.49 7.33 -25.68
N ALA A 257 19.55 7.25 -24.73
CA ALA A 257 18.13 7.13 -25.02
C ALA A 257 17.54 8.46 -25.53
N PRO A 258 16.68 8.45 -26.57
CA PRO A 258 15.94 9.62 -27.03
C PRO A 258 15.13 10.24 -25.89
N ARG A 259 15.04 11.57 -25.82
CA ARG A 259 14.39 12.31 -24.72
C ARG A 259 12.98 11.82 -24.40
N ALA A 260 12.20 11.50 -25.44
CA ALA A 260 10.82 11.01 -25.33
C ALA A 260 10.70 9.60 -24.73
N LYS A 261 11.76 8.78 -24.78
CA LYS A 261 11.76 7.39 -24.31
C LYS A 261 12.47 7.19 -22.98
N ARG A 262 13.13 8.22 -22.44
CA ARG A 262 13.88 8.10 -21.17
C ARG A 262 13.02 7.69 -19.99
N ALA A 263 11.79 8.20 -19.90
CA ALA A 263 10.89 7.80 -18.83
C ALA A 263 10.58 6.29 -18.87
N MET A 264 10.35 5.75 -20.07
CA MET A 264 10.16 4.31 -20.29
C MET A 264 11.41 3.53 -19.86
N GLU A 265 12.60 3.90 -20.35
CA GLU A 265 13.87 3.22 -20.00
C GLU A 265 14.20 3.26 -18.49
N LEU A 266 13.70 4.25 -17.75
CA LEU A 266 13.95 4.41 -16.32
C LEU A 266 12.88 3.74 -15.43
N LEU A 267 11.67 3.55 -15.95
CA LEU A 267 10.51 3.08 -15.18
C LEU A 267 10.01 1.70 -15.59
N GLU A 268 10.37 1.24 -16.79
CA GLU A 268 9.88 -0.02 -17.36
C GLU A 268 10.91 -0.66 -18.29
N ILE A 269 11.47 -1.78 -17.86
CA ILE A 269 12.09 -2.76 -18.74
C ILE A 269 11.13 -3.93 -18.83
N ARG A 270 10.68 -4.26 -20.04
CA ARG A 270 9.74 -5.35 -20.29
C ARG A 270 10.42 -6.46 -21.07
N VAL A 271 10.26 -7.69 -20.58
CA VAL A 271 10.68 -8.92 -21.27
C VAL A 271 9.50 -9.88 -21.27
N GLY A 272 8.91 -10.10 -22.46
CA GLY A 272 7.67 -10.86 -22.60
C GLY A 272 6.51 -10.17 -21.86
N THR A 273 5.85 -10.93 -20.97
CA THR A 273 4.75 -10.45 -20.12
C THR A 273 5.23 -9.77 -18.84
N GLU A 274 6.50 -9.99 -18.46
CA GLU A 274 7.06 -9.50 -17.22
C GLU A 274 7.73 -8.14 -17.39
N SER A 275 7.66 -7.31 -16.35
CA SER A 275 8.35 -6.02 -16.35
C SER A 275 8.96 -5.70 -15.00
N ILE A 276 10.10 -5.03 -15.04
CA ILE A 276 10.79 -4.50 -13.86
C ILE A 276 10.95 -3.00 -13.99
N SER A 277 10.89 -2.29 -12.87
CA SER A 277 11.14 -0.85 -12.82
C SER A 277 12.59 -0.61 -12.39
N PRO A 278 13.46 -0.09 -13.26
CA PRO A 278 14.84 0.24 -12.91
C PRO A 278 14.92 1.22 -11.73
N PHE A 279 14.02 2.20 -11.68
CA PHE A 279 13.92 3.13 -10.56
C PHE A 279 13.63 2.43 -9.22
N TYR A 280 12.64 1.54 -9.17
CA TYR A 280 12.34 0.80 -7.94
C TYR A 280 13.46 -0.18 -7.59
N TRP A 281 14.05 -0.83 -8.58
CA TRP A 281 15.22 -1.68 -8.36
C TRP A 281 16.38 -0.88 -7.74
N ALA A 282 16.65 0.34 -8.22
CA ALA A 282 17.69 1.19 -7.66
C ALA A 282 17.41 1.59 -6.20
N VAL A 283 16.13 1.79 -5.83
CA VAL A 283 15.73 2.06 -4.44
C VAL A 283 15.89 0.81 -3.58
N GLU A 284 15.37 -0.33 -4.02
CA GLU A 284 15.39 -1.61 -3.28
C GLU A 284 16.80 -2.17 -3.09
N SER A 285 17.67 -2.01 -4.09
CA SER A 285 19.08 -2.41 -4.03
C SER A 285 19.95 -1.45 -3.21
N GLY A 286 19.42 -0.30 -2.77
CA GLY A 286 20.18 0.73 -2.05
C GLY A 286 21.09 1.58 -2.94
N SER A 287 20.94 1.52 -4.26
CA SER A 287 21.67 2.35 -5.24
C SER A 287 21.11 3.77 -5.32
N LEU A 288 21.13 4.47 -4.18
CA LEU A 288 20.44 5.76 -4.00
C LEU A 288 21.00 6.90 -4.85
N ASN A 289 22.30 6.88 -5.23
CA ASN A 289 22.85 7.91 -6.11
C ASN A 289 22.31 7.76 -7.53
N SER A 290 22.20 6.52 -8.00
CA SER A 290 21.54 6.19 -9.25
C SER A 290 20.07 6.61 -9.20
N ALA A 291 19.33 6.21 -8.17
CA ALA A 291 17.93 6.58 -8.01
C ALA A 291 17.71 8.11 -7.96
N ARG A 292 18.60 8.86 -7.29
CA ARG A 292 18.59 10.33 -7.31
C ARG A 292 18.72 10.88 -8.73
N ALA A 293 19.71 10.41 -9.50
CA ALA A 293 19.91 10.85 -10.88
C ALA A 293 18.69 10.55 -11.76
N MET A 294 18.02 9.42 -11.54
CA MET A 294 16.79 9.06 -12.25
C MET A 294 15.65 10.03 -11.95
N ILE A 295 15.43 10.36 -10.68
CA ILE A 295 14.38 11.33 -10.28
C ILE A 295 14.65 12.68 -10.93
N GLU A 296 15.89 13.16 -10.87
CA GLU A 296 16.27 14.42 -11.51
C GLU A 296 16.08 14.37 -13.03
N ASP A 297 16.43 13.26 -13.69
CA ASP A 297 16.25 13.09 -15.14
C ASP A 297 14.76 13.09 -15.54
N LEU A 298 13.94 12.32 -14.80
CA LEU A 298 12.48 12.20 -15.00
C LEU A 298 11.76 13.54 -14.80
N LEU A 299 12.15 14.29 -13.77
CA LEU A 299 11.47 15.53 -13.38
C LEU A 299 12.11 16.78 -14.00
N THR A 300 13.14 16.63 -14.83
CA THR A 300 13.64 17.74 -15.63
C THR A 300 12.72 17.97 -16.84
N ILE A 301 12.10 19.15 -16.90
CA ILE A 301 11.34 19.56 -18.10
C ILE A 301 12.30 19.75 -19.27
N ARG A 302 12.08 18.99 -20.34
CA ARG A 302 12.88 19.04 -21.57
C ARG A 302 12.00 19.40 -22.74
N ALA A 303 12.54 20.20 -23.65
CA ALA A 303 11.90 20.47 -24.93
C ALA A 303 12.63 19.70 -26.03
N ASP A 304 11.89 19.21 -27.00
CA ASP A 304 12.37 18.92 -28.35
C ASP A 304 11.64 19.84 -29.34
N ARG A 305 11.96 19.75 -30.64
CA ARG A 305 11.35 20.62 -31.67
C ARG A 305 9.82 20.60 -31.64
N ASP A 306 9.22 19.45 -31.33
CA ASP A 306 7.78 19.26 -31.44
C ASP A 306 7.03 19.19 -30.10
N LYS A 307 7.70 18.84 -28.99
CA LYS A 307 7.04 18.54 -27.70
C LYS A 307 7.89 18.86 -26.48
N TYR A 308 7.22 19.14 -25.36
CA TYR A 308 7.82 19.15 -24.03
C TYR A 308 7.62 17.81 -23.34
N TYR A 309 8.63 17.38 -22.60
CA TYR A 309 8.67 16.12 -21.86
C TYR A 309 8.92 16.40 -20.39
N PHE A 310 8.05 15.85 -19.54
CA PHE A 310 8.15 15.90 -18.10
C PHE A 310 7.59 14.58 -17.55
N GLY A 311 8.47 13.71 -17.04
CA GLY A 311 8.15 12.32 -16.70
C GLY A 311 7.39 12.15 -15.38
N ALA A 312 6.81 13.21 -14.81
CA ALA A 312 6.04 13.10 -13.57
C ALA A 312 4.78 12.24 -13.76
N ASP A 313 4.05 12.42 -14.87
CA ASP A 313 2.87 11.60 -15.17
C ASP A 313 3.24 10.11 -15.33
N ASP A 314 4.38 9.81 -15.96
CA ASP A 314 4.87 8.44 -16.13
C ASP A 314 5.30 7.83 -14.79
N LEU A 315 6.02 8.60 -13.95
CA LEU A 315 6.48 8.17 -12.63
C LEU A 315 5.30 7.80 -11.74
N PHE A 316 4.36 8.70 -11.51
CA PHE A 316 3.20 8.44 -10.66
C PHE A 316 2.19 7.49 -11.31
N GLY A 317 2.16 7.43 -12.64
CA GLY A 317 1.32 6.50 -13.39
C GLY A 317 1.76 5.04 -13.24
N ARG A 318 3.08 4.79 -13.21
CA ARG A 318 3.66 3.47 -12.93
C ARG A 318 3.71 3.16 -11.43
N HIS A 319 3.98 4.19 -10.62
CA HIS A 319 4.27 4.10 -9.19
C HIS A 319 3.43 5.09 -8.37
N PRO A 320 2.11 4.84 -8.19
CA PRO A 320 1.23 5.75 -7.45
C PRO A 320 1.63 5.90 -5.96
N GLU A 321 2.23 4.84 -5.41
CA GLU A 321 2.67 4.72 -4.02
C GLU A 321 4.14 5.14 -3.82
N VAL A 322 4.76 5.82 -4.79
CA VAL A 322 6.20 6.16 -4.75
C VAL A 322 6.59 6.87 -3.47
N ILE A 323 5.73 7.74 -2.93
CA ILE A 323 6.01 8.48 -1.69
C ILE A 323 6.08 7.54 -0.49
N LYS A 324 5.15 6.59 -0.39
CA LYS A 324 5.16 5.57 0.66
C LYS A 324 6.42 4.71 0.60
N LYS A 325 6.77 4.25 -0.62
CA LYS A 325 7.98 3.45 -0.87
C LYS A 325 9.25 4.22 -0.47
N LEU A 326 9.35 5.49 -0.86
CA LEU A 326 10.49 6.33 -0.51
C LEU A 326 10.55 6.65 1.00
N CYS A 327 9.42 6.81 1.68
CA CYS A 327 9.42 6.97 3.15
C CYS A 327 9.99 5.74 3.86
N ALA A 328 9.74 4.53 3.34
CA ALA A 328 10.21 3.28 3.93
C ALA A 328 11.68 2.96 3.58
N GLU A 329 12.08 3.10 2.31
CA GLU A 329 13.33 2.53 1.80
C GLU A 329 14.36 3.57 1.33
N GLY A 330 13.95 4.80 1.02
CA GLY A 330 14.82 5.82 0.45
C GLY A 330 14.47 7.26 0.81
N PRO A 331 14.38 7.62 2.11
CA PRO A 331 13.85 8.93 2.51
C PRO A 331 14.71 10.12 2.06
N LEU A 332 16.00 9.89 1.79
CA LEU A 332 16.92 10.89 1.23
C LEU A 332 16.55 11.34 -0.19
N LEU A 333 15.70 10.59 -0.89
CA LEU A 333 15.23 10.89 -2.23
C LEU A 333 13.98 11.79 -2.23
N LEU A 334 13.26 11.88 -1.10
CA LEU A 334 12.02 12.66 -1.00
C LEU A 334 12.24 14.17 -1.28
N PRO A 335 13.29 14.84 -0.75
CA PRO A 335 13.55 16.23 -1.11
C PRO A 335 13.78 16.41 -2.62
N VAL A 336 14.56 15.50 -3.24
CA VAL A 336 14.85 15.55 -4.68
C VAL A 336 13.59 15.35 -5.52
N LEU A 337 12.72 14.42 -5.11
CA LEU A 337 11.41 14.22 -5.72
C LEU A 337 10.57 15.50 -5.64
N PHE A 338 10.44 16.09 -4.46
CA PHE A 338 9.60 17.28 -4.30
C PHE A 338 10.18 18.53 -4.96
N ASP A 339 11.51 18.70 -4.99
CA ASP A 339 12.17 19.77 -5.73
C ASP A 339 11.91 19.64 -7.24
N GLY A 340 11.93 18.42 -7.78
CA GLY A 340 11.59 18.14 -9.18
C GLY A 340 10.13 18.44 -9.54
N LEU A 341 9.22 18.49 -8.56
CA LEU A 341 7.82 18.90 -8.74
C LEU A 341 7.63 20.42 -8.72
N ILE A 342 8.71 21.19 -8.60
CA ILE A 342 8.68 22.65 -8.58
C ILE A 342 9.42 23.19 -9.81
N TRP A 343 8.70 23.91 -10.67
CA TRP A 343 9.31 24.68 -11.74
C TRP A 343 9.38 26.16 -11.40
N ARG A 344 10.54 26.78 -11.57
CA ARG A 344 10.77 28.21 -11.31
C ARG A 344 11.17 28.92 -12.59
N SER A 345 10.50 30.02 -12.93
CA SER A 345 10.86 30.85 -14.08
C SER A 345 12.28 31.41 -13.92
N ARG A 346 13.03 31.55 -15.01
CA ARG A 346 14.33 32.26 -14.97
C ARG A 346 14.16 33.78 -14.92
N THR A 347 13.08 34.28 -15.50
CA THR A 347 12.77 35.72 -15.52
C THR A 347 12.06 36.13 -14.25
N SER A 348 12.44 37.29 -13.73
CA SER A 348 11.73 37.97 -12.65
C SER A 348 11.00 39.17 -13.25
N HIS A 349 9.73 39.32 -12.94
CA HIS A 349 8.93 40.49 -13.30
C HIS A 349 8.59 41.23 -12.01
N HIS A 350 8.87 42.53 -11.93
CA HIS A 350 8.62 43.34 -10.72
C HIS A 350 9.23 42.77 -9.43
N GLY A 351 10.42 42.17 -9.51
CA GLY A 351 11.09 41.56 -8.35
C GLY A 351 10.51 40.21 -7.90
N VAL A 352 9.41 39.74 -8.51
CA VAL A 352 8.82 38.43 -8.23
C VAL A 352 9.07 37.44 -9.37
N ARG A 353 9.13 36.15 -9.02
CA ARG A 353 9.38 35.05 -9.96
C ARG A 353 8.19 34.10 -9.97
N ARG A 354 7.73 33.73 -11.16
CA ARG A 354 6.68 32.71 -11.31
C ARG A 354 7.21 31.34 -10.89
N VAL A 355 6.45 30.64 -10.05
CA VAL A 355 6.71 29.27 -9.64
C VAL A 355 5.46 28.44 -9.94
N ASN A 356 5.63 27.29 -10.59
CA ASN A 356 4.56 26.33 -10.85
C ASN A 356 4.84 25.06 -10.04
N TYR A 357 3.82 24.52 -9.40
CA TYR A 357 3.91 23.31 -8.58
C TYR A 357 3.09 22.19 -9.22
N PHE A 358 3.69 21.01 -9.38
CA PHE A 358 3.04 19.84 -9.96
C PHE A 358 2.50 18.92 -8.86
N ILE A 359 1.36 19.28 -8.28
CA ILE A 359 0.75 18.56 -7.15
C ILE A 359 -0.39 17.61 -7.52
N LYS A 360 -0.73 17.48 -8.82
CA LYS A 360 -1.87 16.68 -9.31
C LYS A 360 -1.89 15.27 -8.73
N HIS A 361 -0.80 14.52 -8.89
CA HIS A 361 -0.69 13.14 -8.42
C HIS A 361 -0.52 13.04 -6.90
N LEU A 362 -0.14 14.12 -6.23
CA LEU A 362 -0.08 14.17 -4.77
C LEU A 362 -1.47 14.35 -4.14
N LEU A 363 -2.40 14.96 -4.88
CA LEU A 363 -3.76 15.21 -4.44
C LEU A 363 -4.72 14.10 -4.86
N GLN A 364 -4.57 13.61 -6.09
CA GLN A 364 -5.50 12.68 -6.71
C GLN A 364 -4.79 11.40 -7.16
N SER A 365 -5.36 10.25 -6.83
CA SER A 365 -4.92 8.97 -7.34
C SER A 365 -5.36 8.76 -8.80
N LYS A 366 -4.81 7.74 -9.46
CA LYS A 366 -5.18 7.38 -10.84
C LYS A 366 -6.68 7.09 -11.00
N GLU A 367 -7.34 6.64 -9.93
CA GLU A 367 -8.78 6.34 -9.90
C GLU A 367 -9.66 7.57 -9.65
N GLY A 368 -9.05 8.75 -9.52
CA GLY A 368 -9.76 9.99 -9.22
C GLY A 368 -10.07 10.21 -7.74
N LYS A 369 -9.67 9.28 -6.85
CA LYS A 369 -9.84 9.39 -5.39
C LYS A 369 -8.77 10.27 -4.78
N PHE A 370 -8.98 10.71 -3.54
CA PHE A 370 -7.96 11.45 -2.79
C PHE A 370 -6.73 10.57 -2.53
N ASN A 371 -5.54 11.09 -2.81
CA ASN A 371 -4.30 10.37 -2.58
C ASN A 371 -3.88 10.49 -1.09
N PRO A 372 -3.61 9.39 -0.37
CA PRO A 372 -3.16 9.41 1.03
C PRO A 372 -1.69 9.86 1.23
N CYS A 373 -1.09 10.55 0.25
CA CYS A 373 0.25 11.11 0.33
C CYS A 373 0.54 11.89 1.63
N LEU A 374 -0.39 12.76 2.05
CA LEU A 374 -0.21 13.55 3.28
C LEU A 374 -0.21 12.67 4.55
N GLU A 375 -0.99 11.59 4.55
CA GLU A 375 -1.03 10.62 5.64
C GLU A 375 0.32 9.89 5.76
N TRP A 376 0.86 9.39 4.64
CA TRP A 376 2.17 8.73 4.65
C TRP A 376 3.31 9.65 5.12
N LEU A 377 3.28 10.93 4.71
CA LEU A 377 4.26 11.92 5.16
C LEU A 377 4.11 12.26 6.65
N ALA A 378 2.88 12.30 7.15
CA ALA A 378 2.60 12.53 8.56
C ALA A 378 3.05 11.33 9.42
N GLU A 379 2.81 10.10 8.98
CA GLU A 379 3.29 8.87 9.62
C GLU A 379 4.82 8.80 9.65
N TYR A 380 5.49 9.22 8.57
CA TYR A 380 6.95 9.28 8.53
C TYR A 380 7.56 10.29 9.52
N GLY A 381 6.81 11.34 9.87
CA GLY A 381 7.13 12.21 11.02
C GLY A 381 8.35 13.13 10.84
N ASN A 382 8.76 13.45 9.61
CA ASN A 382 9.89 14.36 9.37
C ASN A 382 9.44 15.83 9.17
N PRO A 383 9.73 16.74 10.13
CA PRO A 383 9.24 18.12 10.07
C PRO A 383 9.85 18.95 8.93
N LYS A 384 11.10 18.66 8.53
CA LYS A 384 11.75 19.37 7.40
C LYS A 384 11.09 19.02 6.08
N LEU A 385 10.58 17.80 5.96
CA LEU A 385 9.91 17.34 4.75
C LEU A 385 8.48 17.88 4.65
N ILE A 386 7.75 17.89 5.77
CA ILE A 386 6.39 18.45 5.84
C ILE A 386 6.40 19.95 5.52
N SER A 387 7.45 20.66 5.95
CA SER A 387 7.64 22.09 5.64
C SER A 387 8.18 22.36 4.23
N HIS A 388 8.40 21.33 3.41
CA HIS A 388 8.83 21.52 2.02
C HIS A 388 7.77 22.30 1.22
N PRO A 389 8.14 23.29 0.38
CA PRO A 389 7.17 24.16 -0.30
C PRO A 389 6.08 23.44 -1.09
N ALA A 390 6.41 22.32 -1.75
CA ALA A 390 5.42 21.52 -2.48
C ALA A 390 4.40 20.83 -1.56
N VAL A 391 4.85 20.35 -0.39
CA VAL A 391 4.01 19.67 0.60
C VAL A 391 3.16 20.69 1.36
N SER A 392 3.75 21.84 1.72
CA SER A 392 3.02 22.97 2.30
C SER A 392 1.91 23.42 1.36
N LEU A 393 2.20 23.67 0.08
CA LEU A 393 1.16 24.07 -0.88
C LEU A 393 0.06 23.03 -1.03
N LEU A 394 0.41 21.73 -1.06
CA LEU A 394 -0.56 20.65 -1.09
C LEU A 394 -1.48 20.70 0.14
N SER A 395 -0.91 20.78 1.33
CA SER A 395 -1.65 20.91 2.59
C SER A 395 -2.53 22.16 2.60
N ASP A 396 -1.99 23.31 2.18
CA ASP A 396 -2.70 24.59 2.13
C ASP A 396 -3.86 24.54 1.13
N THR A 397 -3.66 23.91 -0.02
CA THR A 397 -4.71 23.74 -1.04
C THR A 397 -5.86 22.90 -0.51
N VAL A 398 -5.56 21.80 0.17
CA VAL A 398 -6.57 20.93 0.81
C VAL A 398 -7.25 21.67 1.96
N TRP A 399 -6.47 22.38 2.78
CA TRP A 399 -6.99 23.11 3.92
C TRP A 399 -7.96 24.21 3.49
N HIS A 400 -7.53 25.14 2.64
CA HIS A 400 -8.33 26.32 2.29
C HIS A 400 -9.57 25.99 1.44
N ASN A 401 -9.44 25.06 0.48
CA ASN A 401 -10.53 24.79 -0.46
C ASN A 401 -11.51 23.72 0.05
N LEU A 402 -11.07 22.83 0.94
CA LEU A 402 -11.89 21.72 1.41
C LEU A 402 -12.06 21.76 2.92
N ALA A 403 -10.98 21.72 3.71
CA ALA A 403 -11.10 21.45 5.15
C ALA A 403 -11.67 22.64 5.96
N ILE A 404 -11.22 23.87 5.70
CA ILE A 404 -11.63 25.08 6.43
C ILE A 404 -13.16 25.24 6.48
N PRO A 405 -13.92 25.23 5.37
CA PRO A 405 -15.36 25.49 5.43
C PRO A 405 -16.09 24.43 6.27
N TYR A 406 -15.75 23.14 6.12
CA TYR A 406 -16.34 22.07 6.93
C TYR A 406 -15.94 22.18 8.40
N PHE A 407 -14.67 22.53 8.67
CA PHE A 407 -14.17 22.72 10.03
C PHE A 407 -14.87 23.90 10.71
N ILE A 408 -14.88 25.08 10.10
CA ILE A 408 -15.53 26.28 10.66
C ILE A 408 -17.02 26.03 10.86
N LEU A 409 -17.74 25.44 9.90
CA LEU A 409 -19.17 25.15 10.06
C LEU A 409 -19.44 24.19 11.23
N GLY A 410 -18.62 23.14 11.35
CA GLY A 410 -18.70 22.20 12.46
C GLY A 410 -18.44 22.86 13.81
N ARG A 411 -17.43 23.74 13.88
CA ARG A 411 -17.03 24.44 15.11
C ARG A 411 -17.97 25.60 15.47
N ALA A 412 -18.51 26.32 14.50
CA ALA A 412 -19.50 27.38 14.73
C ALA A 412 -20.78 26.82 15.37
N TYR A 413 -21.24 25.65 14.90
CA TYR A 413 -22.36 24.96 15.55
C TYR A 413 -22.06 24.53 16.99
N PHE A 414 -20.83 24.06 17.24
CA PHE A 414 -20.39 23.68 18.58
C PHE A 414 -20.32 24.89 19.51
N LEU A 415 -19.79 26.02 19.03
CA LEU A 415 -19.75 27.28 19.78
C LEU A 415 -21.15 27.82 20.06
N LEU A 416 -22.04 27.80 19.07
CA LEU A 416 -23.46 28.16 19.25
C LEU A 416 -24.11 27.30 20.33
N THR A 417 -23.87 25.99 20.28
CA THR A 417 -24.35 25.05 21.30
C THR A 417 -23.85 25.40 22.69
N LEU A 418 -22.55 25.72 22.84
CA LEU A 418 -22.01 26.13 24.13
C LEU A 418 -22.65 27.43 24.61
N LEU A 419 -22.84 28.42 23.74
CA LEU A 419 -23.49 29.69 24.11
C LEU A 419 -24.93 29.47 24.55
N VAL A 420 -25.68 28.62 23.86
CA VAL A 420 -27.03 28.20 24.24
C VAL A 420 -27.02 27.46 25.58
N PHE A 421 -26.05 26.57 25.80
CA PHE A 421 -25.88 25.85 27.05
C PHE A 421 -25.58 26.79 28.22
N ALA A 422 -24.65 27.72 28.04
CA ALA A 422 -24.31 28.73 29.03
C ALA A 422 -25.50 29.64 29.34
N ALA A 423 -26.19 30.15 28.31
CA ALA A 423 -27.39 30.95 28.50
C ALA A 423 -28.48 30.18 29.28
N SER A 424 -28.70 28.91 28.94
CA SER A 424 -29.69 28.06 29.60
C SER A 424 -29.38 27.79 31.08
N GLN A 425 -28.11 27.72 31.47
CA GLN A 425 -27.71 27.28 32.83
C GLN A 425 -27.30 28.43 33.75
N SER A 426 -26.63 29.47 33.25
CA SER A 426 -26.11 30.56 34.10
C SER A 426 -26.94 31.84 34.00
N VAL A 427 -27.22 32.32 32.79
CA VAL A 427 -27.87 33.62 32.57
C VAL A 427 -29.32 33.56 33.00
N VAL A 428 -30.08 32.58 32.50
CA VAL A 428 -31.50 32.48 32.81
C VAL A 428 -31.75 32.07 34.27
N ALA A 429 -30.86 31.26 34.85
CA ALA A 429 -30.92 30.93 36.27
C ALA A 429 -30.67 32.14 37.18
N SER A 430 -29.74 33.03 36.80
CA SER A 430 -29.49 34.27 37.54
C SER A 430 -30.67 35.24 37.47
N VAL A 431 -31.30 35.37 36.30
CA VAL A 431 -32.48 36.23 36.11
C VAL A 431 -33.69 35.70 36.88
N ALA A 432 -33.89 34.38 36.90
CA ALA A 432 -34.96 33.74 37.68
C ALA A 432 -34.81 33.96 39.20
N ASN A 433 -33.57 34.04 39.71
CA ASN A 433 -33.31 34.27 41.14
C ASN A 433 -33.56 35.72 41.59
N HIS A 434 -33.72 36.69 40.68
CA HIS A 434 -33.95 38.11 41.01
C HIS A 434 -35.44 38.52 41.06
N GLY A 435 -36.37 37.55 41.08
CA GLY A 435 -37.72 37.76 41.60
C GLY A 435 -38.86 37.87 40.58
N GLU A 436 -38.59 37.87 39.27
CA GLU A 436 -39.63 37.86 38.23
C GLU A 436 -39.74 36.48 37.55
N TYR A 437 -40.39 35.53 38.21
CA TYR A 437 -40.78 34.26 37.59
C TYR A 437 -41.95 34.50 36.62
N SER A 438 -41.64 34.97 35.42
CA SER A 438 -42.61 35.11 34.31
C SER A 438 -42.72 33.80 33.53
N LYS A 439 -43.93 33.46 33.05
CA LYS A 439 -44.18 32.30 32.17
C LYS A 439 -43.27 32.29 30.94
N ALA A 440 -42.85 33.47 30.47
CA ALA A 440 -41.91 33.63 29.37
C ALA A 440 -40.50 33.08 29.68
N VAL A 441 -40.04 33.19 30.93
CA VAL A 441 -38.72 32.70 31.35
C VAL A 441 -38.70 31.17 31.32
N ASN A 442 -39.71 30.51 31.88
CA ASN A 442 -39.82 29.03 31.87
C ASN A 442 -39.93 28.47 30.44
N ALA A 443 -40.72 29.11 29.58
CA ALA A 443 -40.82 28.72 28.17
C ALA A 443 -39.48 28.88 27.42
N THR A 444 -38.70 29.91 27.76
CA THR A 444 -37.36 30.13 27.20
C THR A 444 -36.39 29.05 27.67
N VAL A 445 -36.36 28.72 28.97
CA VAL A 445 -35.53 27.63 29.53
C VAL A 445 -35.85 26.31 28.84
N PHE A 446 -37.14 25.97 28.73
CA PHE A 446 -37.58 24.76 28.06
C PHE A 446 -37.10 24.71 26.61
N SER A 447 -37.27 25.81 25.86
CA SER A 447 -36.84 25.88 24.45
C SER A 447 -35.33 25.69 24.28
N LEU A 448 -34.51 26.32 25.13
CA LEU A 448 -33.05 26.16 25.10
C LEU A 448 -32.62 24.74 25.49
N ARG A 449 -33.28 24.12 26.49
CA ARG A 449 -33.01 22.73 26.90
C ARG A 449 -33.40 21.73 25.82
N VAL A 450 -34.54 21.91 25.15
CA VAL A 450 -34.94 21.10 23.99
C VAL A 450 -33.89 21.19 22.88
N PHE A 451 -33.36 22.40 22.59
CA PHE A 451 -32.27 22.55 21.62
C PHE A 451 -31.00 21.80 22.04
N ILE A 452 -30.61 21.85 23.31
CA ILE A 452 -29.43 21.13 23.83
C ILE A 452 -29.61 19.62 23.69
N TYR A 453 -30.76 19.07 24.09
CA TYR A 453 -30.99 17.63 24.07
C TYR A 453 -31.24 17.09 22.66
N LEU A 454 -32.15 17.68 21.88
CA LEU A 454 -32.44 17.18 20.53
C LEU A 454 -31.34 17.58 19.53
N GLY A 455 -30.83 18.81 19.63
CA GLY A 455 -29.84 19.35 18.69
C GLY A 455 -28.41 18.91 19.00
N SER A 456 -27.92 19.16 20.20
CA SER A 456 -26.52 18.85 20.55
C SER A 456 -26.32 17.38 20.89
N MET A 457 -27.04 16.88 21.90
CA MET A 457 -26.91 15.48 22.31
C MET A 457 -27.29 14.53 21.17
N GLY A 458 -28.40 14.80 20.45
CA GLY A 458 -28.79 14.03 19.26
C GLY A 458 -27.69 13.93 18.20
N ARG A 459 -27.08 15.06 17.83
CA ARG A 459 -25.97 15.09 16.84
C ARG A 459 -24.71 14.37 17.34
N LEU A 460 -24.37 14.50 18.62
CA LEU A 460 -23.20 13.83 19.20
C LEU A 460 -23.41 12.30 19.23
N LEU A 461 -24.58 11.85 19.68
CA LEU A 461 -24.93 10.42 19.71
C LEU A 461 -24.97 9.82 18.30
N SER A 462 -25.56 10.52 17.32
CA SER A 462 -25.59 10.03 15.94
C SER A 462 -24.18 9.91 15.34
N ARG A 463 -23.30 10.89 15.62
CA ARG A 463 -21.89 10.84 15.17
C ARG A 463 -21.14 9.67 15.80
N GLN A 464 -21.26 9.46 17.11
CA GLN A 464 -20.61 8.35 17.81
C GLN A 464 -21.14 7.00 17.32
N PHE A 465 -22.45 6.88 17.12
CA PHE A 465 -23.07 5.66 16.59
C PHE A 465 -22.57 5.32 15.18
N ILE A 466 -22.52 6.30 14.26
CA ILE A 466 -22.03 6.09 12.88
C ILE A 466 -20.57 5.63 12.91
N ARG A 467 -19.72 6.24 13.74
CA ARG A 467 -18.30 5.86 13.84
C ARG A 467 -18.11 4.48 14.44
N PHE A 468 -18.84 4.17 15.51
CA PHE A 468 -18.85 2.85 16.11
C PHE A 468 -19.27 1.76 15.10
N ALA A 469 -20.33 2.01 14.33
CA ALA A 469 -20.79 1.09 13.29
C ALA A 469 -19.74 0.91 12.17
N ASN A 470 -19.05 1.98 11.78
CA ASN A 470 -17.98 1.91 10.77
C ASN A 470 -16.77 1.11 11.28
N ASP A 471 -16.34 1.31 12.52
CA ASP A 471 -15.21 0.57 13.11
C ASP A 471 -15.53 -0.92 13.25
N LEU A 472 -16.76 -1.26 13.63
CA LEU A 472 -17.23 -2.65 13.63
C LEU A 472 -17.23 -3.24 12.23
N ARG A 473 -17.73 -2.51 11.23
CA ARG A 473 -17.78 -2.97 9.84
C ARG A 473 -16.40 -3.19 9.24
N LEU A 474 -15.42 -2.36 9.62
CA LEU A 474 -14.04 -2.43 9.14
C LEU A 474 -13.14 -3.33 10.00
N GLY A 475 -13.65 -3.92 11.08
CA GLY A 475 -12.88 -4.79 11.99
C GLY A 475 -11.80 -4.05 12.80
N ARG A 476 -11.93 -2.73 12.98
CA ARG A 476 -10.94 -1.86 13.64
C ARG A 476 -11.18 -1.81 15.15
N ILE A 477 -10.85 -2.91 15.82
CA ILE A 477 -10.98 -3.05 17.28
C ILE A 477 -9.59 -3.20 17.89
N VAL A 478 -9.20 -2.24 18.72
CA VAL A 478 -7.91 -2.25 19.42
C VAL A 478 -8.12 -2.78 20.84
N ARG A 479 -7.22 -3.64 21.32
CA ARG A 479 -7.28 -4.14 22.71
C ARG A 479 -6.45 -3.25 23.62
N VAL A 480 -7.11 -2.41 24.42
CA VAL A 480 -6.42 -1.55 25.40
C VAL A 480 -5.87 -2.42 26.53
N ARG A 481 -4.54 -2.38 26.73
CA ARG A 481 -3.82 -3.22 27.71
C ARG A 481 -4.12 -4.73 27.60
N GLY A 482 -4.49 -5.20 26.41
CA GLY A 482 -4.74 -6.61 26.12
C GLY A 482 -6.08 -7.18 26.63
N ILE A 483 -6.86 -6.43 27.41
CA ILE A 483 -8.02 -6.98 28.15
C ILE A 483 -9.36 -6.52 27.56
N VAL A 484 -9.49 -5.23 27.20
CA VAL A 484 -10.78 -4.67 26.77
C VAL A 484 -10.73 -4.34 25.27
N PRO A 485 -11.61 -4.96 24.44
CA PRO A 485 -11.76 -4.54 23.04
C PRO A 485 -12.46 -3.18 23.00
N VAL A 486 -11.76 -2.19 22.47
CA VAL A 486 -12.28 -0.82 22.29
C VAL A 486 -12.19 -0.46 20.80
N PRO A 487 -13.24 0.16 20.22
CA PRO A 487 -13.16 0.73 18.88
C PRO A 487 -11.98 1.68 18.72
N GLU A 488 -11.31 1.63 17.56
CA GLU A 488 -10.11 2.43 17.29
C GLU A 488 -10.34 3.93 17.45
N HIS A 489 -11.51 4.46 17.07
CA HIS A 489 -11.79 5.89 17.21
C HIS A 489 -11.76 6.40 18.67
N LEU A 490 -11.99 5.54 19.67
CA LEU A 490 -11.96 5.94 21.09
C LEU A 490 -10.54 5.99 21.68
N CYS A 491 -9.52 5.55 20.93
CA CYS A 491 -8.13 5.76 21.29
C CYS A 491 -7.74 7.25 21.16
N ASP A 492 -8.47 8.02 20.35
CA ASP A 492 -8.31 9.48 20.31
C ASP A 492 -8.99 10.11 21.53
N VAL A 493 -8.18 10.83 22.32
CA VAL A 493 -8.62 11.54 23.54
C VAL A 493 -9.79 12.48 23.24
N GLN A 494 -9.79 13.10 22.06
CA GLN A 494 -10.82 14.05 21.67
C GLN A 494 -12.18 13.35 21.46
N GLU A 495 -12.21 12.23 20.77
CA GLU A 495 -13.43 11.44 20.56
C GLU A 495 -13.92 10.80 21.87
N ALA A 496 -13.00 10.37 22.72
CA ALA A 496 -13.35 9.93 24.08
C ALA A 496 -14.01 11.05 24.89
N CYS A 497 -13.53 12.29 24.80
CA CYS A 497 -14.16 13.46 25.43
C CYS A 497 -15.53 13.78 24.84
N TYR A 498 -15.74 13.64 23.53
CA TYR A 498 -17.06 13.79 22.91
C TYR A 498 -18.05 12.70 23.36
N LEU A 499 -17.58 11.46 23.49
CA LEU A 499 -18.40 10.37 24.04
C LEU A 499 -18.77 10.68 25.50
N LEU A 500 -17.80 11.07 26.33
CA LEU A 500 -18.04 11.45 27.72
C LEU A 500 -19.07 12.59 27.82
N LEU A 501 -18.90 13.64 27.02
CA LEU A 501 -19.87 14.75 26.94
C LEU A 501 -21.28 14.25 26.57
N SER A 502 -21.39 13.36 25.58
CA SER A 502 -22.68 12.81 25.16
C SER A 502 -23.36 11.98 26.24
N LEU A 503 -22.58 11.18 26.99
CA LEU A 503 -23.07 10.39 28.11
C LEU A 503 -23.49 11.28 29.29
N THR A 504 -22.71 12.32 29.60
CA THR A 504 -23.07 13.27 30.66
C THR A 504 -24.32 14.08 30.30
N LEU A 505 -24.50 14.47 29.03
CA LEU A 505 -25.73 15.12 28.55
C LEU A 505 -26.95 14.19 28.63
N LEU A 506 -26.77 12.90 28.34
CA LEU A 506 -27.83 11.89 28.50
C LEU A 506 -28.25 11.75 29.96
N LEU A 507 -27.28 11.66 30.88
CA LEU A 507 -27.56 11.63 32.32
C LEU A 507 -28.26 12.92 32.78
N MET A 508 -27.80 14.07 32.30
CA MET A 508 -28.42 15.36 32.58
C MET A 508 -29.87 15.41 32.08
N CYS A 509 -30.18 14.79 30.93
CA CYS A 509 -31.55 14.67 30.40
C CYS A 509 -32.44 13.76 31.25
N ILE A 510 -31.88 12.67 31.82
CA ILE A 510 -32.62 11.74 32.70
C ILE A 510 -32.99 12.43 34.03
N PHE A 511 -32.07 13.21 34.58
CA PHE A 511 -32.27 13.94 35.84
C PHE A 511 -32.84 15.35 35.66
N GLU A 512 -33.39 15.65 34.48
CA GLU A 512 -33.91 16.97 34.14
C GLU A 512 -35.16 17.32 34.99
N PRO A 513 -35.12 18.36 35.84
CA PRO A 513 -36.20 18.68 36.77
C PRO A 513 -37.55 18.95 36.10
N ILE A 514 -37.56 19.42 34.86
CA ILE A 514 -38.80 19.71 34.11
C ILE A 514 -39.64 18.43 33.92
N TRP A 515 -39.00 17.27 33.71
CA TRP A 515 -39.73 16.00 33.56
C TRP A 515 -40.38 15.56 34.86
N TRP A 516 -39.67 15.72 35.98
CA TRP A 516 -40.15 15.34 37.30
C TRP A 516 -41.25 16.27 37.82
N CYS A 517 -41.25 17.54 37.39
CA CYS A 517 -42.28 18.52 37.74
C CYS A 517 -43.47 18.56 36.78
N LEU A 518 -43.51 17.71 35.76
CA LEU A 518 -44.57 17.72 34.75
C LEU A 518 -45.94 17.32 35.33
N ASN A 519 -45.97 16.41 36.30
CA ASN A 519 -47.20 15.95 36.96
C ASN A 519 -47.77 16.98 37.94
N ASP A 520 -46.90 17.83 38.50
CA ASP A 520 -47.26 18.84 39.51
C ASP A 520 -47.51 20.22 38.88
N MET A 521 -47.67 20.31 37.56
CA MET A 521 -47.74 21.58 36.82
C MET A 521 -48.91 22.51 37.24
N TYR A 522 -49.98 21.93 37.78
CA TYR A 522 -51.16 22.65 38.30
C TYR A 522 -51.24 22.68 39.83
N GLY A 523 -50.17 22.32 40.54
CA GLY A 523 -50.17 22.29 42.01
C GLY A 523 -50.16 23.67 42.65
N ASP A 524 -50.63 23.76 43.90
CA ASP A 524 -50.61 24.99 44.71
C ASP A 524 -49.28 25.14 45.46
N PHE A 525 -48.21 25.47 44.74
CA PHE A 525 -46.91 25.81 45.33
C PHE A 525 -46.34 27.09 44.69
N PRO A 526 -45.48 27.84 45.42
CA PRO A 526 -44.86 29.04 44.86
C PRO A 526 -44.10 28.70 43.58
N HIS A 527 -44.36 29.46 42.50
CA HIS A 527 -43.82 29.26 41.15
C HIS A 527 -44.38 28.04 40.38
N ALA A 528 -45.58 27.57 40.75
CA ALA A 528 -46.33 26.63 39.92
C ALA A 528 -46.68 27.25 38.55
N GLY A 529 -46.56 26.45 37.50
CA GLY A 529 -46.78 26.90 36.13
C GLY A 529 -46.16 25.95 35.10
N LEU A 530 -46.50 26.20 33.83
CA LEU A 530 -45.99 25.42 32.70
C LEU A 530 -44.45 25.42 32.68
N PHE A 531 -43.85 24.23 32.62
CA PHE A 531 -42.40 24.00 32.63
C PHE A 531 -41.65 24.53 33.88
N THR A 532 -42.29 24.49 35.06
CA THR A 532 -41.60 24.82 36.30
C THR A 532 -40.50 23.80 36.64
N THR A 533 -39.40 24.29 37.21
CA THR A 533 -38.30 23.46 37.74
C THR A 533 -38.34 23.31 39.25
N TYR A 534 -39.33 23.91 39.92
CA TYR A 534 -39.44 24.01 41.37
C TYR A 534 -40.68 23.26 41.84
N CYS A 535 -40.57 21.94 41.99
CA CYS A 535 -41.60 21.09 42.59
C CYS A 535 -40.96 20.16 43.64
N PRO A 536 -41.74 19.61 44.59
CA PRO A 536 -41.22 18.73 45.64
C PRO A 536 -40.42 17.54 45.09
N ALA A 537 -40.88 16.95 43.99
CA ALA A 537 -40.20 15.83 43.32
C ALA A 537 -38.88 16.24 42.61
N GLY A 538 -38.82 17.46 42.05
CA GLY A 538 -37.68 17.95 41.28
C GLY A 538 -36.55 18.52 42.14
N ILE A 539 -36.86 19.01 43.35
CA ILE A 539 -35.87 19.58 44.29
C ILE A 539 -34.80 18.53 44.66
N VAL A 540 -35.21 17.27 44.87
CA VAL A 540 -34.29 16.17 45.24
C VAL A 540 -33.20 15.94 44.19
N TRP A 541 -33.52 16.13 42.90
CA TRP A 541 -32.61 15.88 41.79
C TRP A 541 -31.82 17.11 41.33
N LYS A 542 -32.15 18.30 41.86
CA LYS A 542 -31.58 19.58 41.42
C LYS A 542 -30.06 19.66 41.64
N ASP A 543 -29.57 19.16 42.75
CA ASP A 543 -28.13 19.21 43.08
C ASP A 543 -27.30 18.28 42.17
N ILE A 544 -27.83 17.09 41.87
CA ILE A 544 -27.22 16.15 40.93
C ILE A 544 -27.21 16.74 39.52
N TYR A 545 -28.32 17.35 39.09
CA TYR A 545 -28.40 18.05 37.81
C TYR A 545 -27.40 19.21 37.72
N ALA A 546 -27.25 20.01 38.78
CA ALA A 546 -26.30 21.11 38.83
C ALA A 546 -24.84 20.62 38.73
N LEU A 547 -24.50 19.54 39.43
CA LEU A 547 -23.19 18.89 39.34
C LEU A 547 -22.90 18.41 37.92
N LEU A 548 -23.85 17.68 37.30
CA LEU A 548 -23.73 17.21 35.93
C LEU A 548 -23.61 18.37 34.93
N SER A 549 -24.37 19.45 35.14
CA SER A 549 -24.30 20.65 34.31
C SER A 549 -22.94 21.35 34.40
N ALA A 550 -22.33 21.38 35.59
CA ALA A 550 -20.98 21.92 35.78
C ALA A 550 -19.93 21.07 35.03
N VAL A 551 -20.03 19.74 35.09
CA VAL A 551 -19.16 18.84 34.32
C VAL A 551 -19.33 19.04 32.82
N VAL A 552 -20.57 19.14 32.33
CA VAL A 552 -20.87 19.42 30.92
C VAL A 552 -20.27 20.77 30.48
N MET A 553 -20.39 21.82 31.29
CA MET A 553 -19.78 23.12 31.00
C MET A 553 -18.26 23.00 30.87
N LEU A 554 -17.59 22.32 31.82
CA LEU A 554 -16.16 22.10 31.77
C LEU A 554 -15.73 21.31 30.53
N LEU A 555 -16.51 20.28 30.14
CA LEU A 555 -16.25 19.49 28.94
C LEU A 555 -16.44 20.32 27.66
N TYR A 556 -17.48 21.15 27.56
CA TYR A 556 -17.64 22.06 26.41
C TYR A 556 -16.49 23.06 26.30
N CYS A 557 -16.10 23.69 27.43
CA CYS A 557 -14.97 24.63 27.46
C CYS A 557 -13.65 23.95 27.11
N GLY A 558 -13.42 22.72 27.61
CA GLY A 558 -12.25 21.91 27.28
C GLY A 558 -12.20 21.54 25.79
N LEU A 559 -13.31 21.09 25.22
CA LEU A 559 -13.41 20.73 23.79
C LEU A 559 -13.34 21.95 22.86
N ILE A 560 -13.60 23.17 23.35
CA ILE A 560 -13.38 24.40 22.59
C ILE A 560 -11.90 24.64 22.29
N THR A 561 -10.98 24.09 23.09
CA THR A 561 -9.54 24.25 22.86
C THR A 561 -9.10 23.76 21.48
N ASP A 562 -9.86 22.88 20.83
CA ASP A 562 -9.66 22.48 19.44
C ASP A 562 -9.74 23.62 18.42
N LEU A 563 -10.41 24.75 18.75
CA LEU A 563 -10.40 25.96 17.92
C LEU A 563 -8.99 26.54 17.76
N SER A 564 -8.05 26.15 18.63
CA SER A 564 -6.64 26.51 18.50
C SER A 564 -6.03 26.09 17.17
N ILE A 565 -6.54 25.05 16.51
CA ILE A 565 -6.05 24.57 15.21
C ILE A 565 -6.19 25.64 14.11
N ILE A 566 -7.10 26.61 14.26
CA ILE A 566 -7.29 27.69 13.28
C ILE A 566 -6.07 28.61 13.21
N ASN A 567 -5.38 28.82 14.34
CA ASN A 567 -4.21 29.67 14.41
C ASN A 567 -2.99 28.86 14.86
N MET A 568 -1.98 28.78 13.99
CA MET A 568 -0.75 28.05 14.24
C MET A 568 -0.04 28.48 15.55
N GLU A 569 -0.10 29.76 15.92
CA GLU A 569 0.50 30.26 17.18
C GLU A 569 -0.22 29.69 18.40
N ILE A 570 -1.55 29.70 18.38
CA ILE A 570 -2.39 29.19 19.47
C ILE A 570 -2.23 27.66 19.54
N SER A 571 -2.22 26.96 18.41
CA SER A 571 -1.97 25.52 18.34
C SER A 571 -0.60 25.14 18.90
N ALA A 572 0.45 25.92 18.60
CA ALA A 572 1.79 25.68 19.14
C ALA A 572 1.84 25.88 20.67
N PHE A 573 1.12 26.88 21.18
CA PHE A 573 0.95 27.09 22.62
C PHE A 573 0.23 25.90 23.29
N PHE A 574 -0.90 25.43 22.74
CA PHE A 574 -1.62 24.27 23.28
C PHE A 574 -0.79 22.99 23.24
N LEU A 575 -0.01 22.77 22.18
CA LEU A 575 0.92 21.64 22.11
C LEU A 575 1.95 21.70 23.25
N SER A 576 2.46 22.89 23.55
CA SER A 576 3.38 23.13 24.67
C SER A 576 2.71 22.86 26.01
N CYS A 577 1.48 23.34 26.22
CA CYS A 577 0.68 23.04 27.42
C CYS A 577 0.44 21.53 27.59
N ARG A 578 0.09 20.81 26.51
CA ARG A 578 -0.13 19.35 26.53
C ARG A 578 1.14 18.59 26.92
N ARG A 579 2.30 18.99 26.39
CA ARG A 579 3.60 18.42 26.78
C ARG A 579 3.92 18.70 28.25
N MET A 580 3.64 19.92 28.72
CA MET A 580 3.84 20.31 30.11
C MET A 580 2.93 19.54 31.07
N LEU A 581 1.68 19.23 30.68
CA LEU A 581 0.74 18.47 31.51
C LEU A 581 1.28 17.08 31.89
N ARG A 582 1.97 16.41 30.96
CA ARG A 582 2.64 15.14 31.24
C ARG A 582 3.73 15.28 32.30
N GLN A 583 4.53 16.34 32.20
CA GLN A 583 5.58 16.63 33.19
C GLN A 583 4.98 17.00 34.55
N PHE A 584 3.90 17.78 34.55
CA PHE A 584 3.17 18.14 35.75
C PHE A 584 2.54 16.91 36.43
N ALA A 585 2.00 15.95 35.67
CA ALA A 585 1.48 14.70 36.21
C ALA A 585 2.59 13.84 36.88
N LEU A 586 3.78 13.78 36.27
CA LEU A 586 4.94 13.11 36.88
C LEU A 586 5.39 13.83 38.16
N PHE A 587 5.38 15.16 38.15
CA PHE A 587 5.68 15.97 39.34
C PHE A 587 4.67 15.73 40.46
N LEU A 588 3.37 15.78 40.17
CA LEU A 588 2.31 15.48 41.15
C LEU A 588 2.43 14.08 41.74
N MET A 589 2.82 13.09 40.94
CA MET A 589 3.05 11.72 41.42
C MET A 589 4.22 11.67 42.42
N ALA A 590 5.31 12.39 42.14
CA ALA A 590 6.44 12.51 43.06
C ALA A 590 6.05 13.27 44.33
N THR A 591 5.34 14.39 44.21
CA THR A 591 4.83 15.16 45.36
C THR A 591 3.90 14.31 46.22
N PHE A 592 2.97 13.58 45.61
CA PHE A 592 2.06 12.67 46.30
C PHE A 592 2.83 11.62 47.11
N PHE A 593 3.83 10.99 46.51
CA PHE A 593 4.68 10.00 47.20
C PHE A 593 5.44 10.62 48.38
N MET A 594 6.00 11.81 48.21
CA MET A 594 6.68 12.53 49.29
C MET A 594 5.73 12.91 50.42
N THR A 595 4.54 13.45 50.09
CA THR A 595 3.53 13.80 51.09
C THR A 595 3.01 12.58 51.83
N LEU A 596 2.81 11.46 51.13
CA LEU A 596 2.37 10.20 51.71
C LEU A 596 3.46 9.63 52.63
N SER A 597 4.70 9.59 52.18
CA SER A 597 5.84 9.14 52.98
C SER A 597 6.01 9.97 54.26
N PHE A 598 5.91 11.30 54.15
CA PHE A 598 6.01 12.20 55.28
C PHE A 598 4.81 12.06 56.24
N ALA A 599 3.60 11.93 55.71
CA ALA A 599 2.39 11.68 56.51
C ALA A 599 2.47 10.35 57.27
N LEU A 600 2.96 9.28 56.62
CA LEU A 600 3.19 7.98 57.26
C LEU A 600 4.27 8.07 58.35
N ALA A 601 5.38 8.77 58.09
CA ALA A 601 6.44 9.00 59.08
C ALA A 601 5.94 9.79 60.30
N LEU A 602 5.17 10.87 60.09
CA LEU A 602 4.54 11.65 61.15
C LEU A 602 3.54 10.82 61.96
N THR A 603 2.77 9.95 61.31
CA THR A 603 1.80 9.06 61.98
C THR A 603 2.51 8.09 62.93
N ILE A 604 3.70 7.61 62.58
CA ILE A 604 4.53 6.76 63.46
C ILE A 604 5.08 7.57 64.64
N LEU A 605 5.56 8.80 64.41
CA LEU A 605 6.11 9.68 65.45
C LEU A 605 5.05 10.16 66.45
N THR A 606 3.80 10.35 66.01
CA THR A 606 2.70 10.89 66.84
C THR A 606 2.01 9.84 67.71
N HIS A 607 2.41 8.56 67.63
CA HIS A 607 1.84 7.47 68.41
C HIS A 607 2.10 7.57 69.94
N GLN A 608 2.81 8.62 70.39
CA GLN A 608 3.11 8.91 71.81
C GLN A 608 2.58 10.27 72.34
N SER A 609 1.86 11.07 71.55
CA SER A 609 1.33 12.36 72.04
C SER A 609 -0.13 12.58 71.61
N ASP A 610 -1.05 12.60 72.58
CA ASP A 610 -2.51 12.72 72.42
C ASP A 610 -3.04 14.04 71.78
N ASN A 611 -2.18 14.89 71.19
CA ASN A 611 -2.54 16.26 70.80
C ASN A 611 -2.67 16.54 69.29
N TYR A 612 -2.70 15.55 68.40
CA TYR A 612 -2.88 15.79 66.96
C TYR A 612 -4.11 15.07 66.39
N LEU A 613 -5.28 15.65 66.63
CA LEU A 613 -6.57 15.16 66.17
C LEU A 613 -6.98 15.46 64.69
N PRO A 614 -6.27 16.22 63.82
CA PRO A 614 -6.82 16.50 62.49
C PRO A 614 -6.43 15.51 61.38
N LEU A 615 -5.56 14.51 61.62
CA LEU A 615 -5.08 13.60 60.56
C LEU A 615 -5.87 12.28 60.41
N ARG A 616 -6.84 11.99 61.30
CA ARG A 616 -7.75 10.84 61.14
C ARG A 616 -8.79 10.99 60.01
N ALA A 617 -8.94 12.18 59.44
CA ALA A 617 -9.96 12.44 58.41
C ALA A 617 -9.52 12.10 56.96
N LEU A 618 -8.24 11.76 56.73
CA LEU A 618 -7.72 11.40 55.40
C LEU A 618 -7.65 9.89 55.14
N THR A 619 -8.12 9.07 56.08
CA THR A 619 -8.31 7.63 55.89
C THR A 619 -9.81 7.31 55.84
N PHE A 620 -10.48 7.73 54.77
CA PHE A 620 -11.67 7.08 54.21
C PHE A 620 -11.78 7.38 52.72
#